data_AF-A0A428YWI0-F1
#
_entry.id   AF-A0A428YWI0-F1
#
_cell.length_a   1.000
_cell.length_b   1.000
_cell.length_c   1.000
_cell.angle_alpha   90.00
_cell.angle_beta   90.00
_cell.angle_gamma   90.00
#
_symmetry.space_group_name_H-M   'P 1'
#
loop_
_entity.id
_entity.type
_entity.pdbx_description
1 polymer ?
#
loop_
_entity_poly.entity_id
_entity_poly.type
_entity_poly.pdbx_seq_one_letter_code
_entity_poly.pdbx_strand_id
1 'polypeptide(L)'
;MTICRDCCCGSAEKHPDTDHDAQLEAIRGAVGDRHRVRVSECLRVCERSNVVVVHPTPAARRAGARLVHLGDVLDDTLVGAVAAWLDAGGPGLAAVPEPLTERVFNPADYAD
;
A
#
# COMPACT_ATOMS: atom_id res chain seq x y z
N MET A 1 -7.27 -0.82 2.96
CA MET A 1 -5.87 -0.35 2.94
C MET A 1 -5.79 1.11 3.34
N THR A 2 -4.62 1.58 3.74
CA THR A 2 -4.30 3.01 3.91
C THR A 2 -3.18 3.39 2.96
N ILE A 3 -3.25 4.55 2.32
CA ILE A 3 -2.24 5.06 1.39
C ILE A 3 -1.74 6.40 1.92
N CYS A 4 -0.43 6.59 1.97
CA CYS A 4 0.20 7.86 2.30
C CYS A 4 0.17 8.78 1.07
N ARG A 5 -0.37 9.98 1.20
CA ARG A 5 -0.54 10.92 0.11
C ARG A 5 -0.45 12.37 0.55
N ASP A 6 -0.19 13.28 -0.38
CA ASP A 6 -0.36 14.73 -0.24
C ASP A 6 0.71 15.51 0.56
N CYS A 7 1.51 14.91 1.46
CA CYS A 7 2.55 15.68 2.20
C CYS A 7 3.99 15.60 1.64
N CYS A 8 4.44 14.42 1.17
CA CYS A 8 5.85 14.18 0.74
C CYS A 8 5.97 12.95 -0.17
N CYS A 9 5.21 11.90 0.14
CA CYS A 9 5.32 10.57 -0.48
C CYS A 9 4.60 10.46 -1.82
N GLY A 10 3.66 11.38 -2.06
CA GLY A 10 2.64 11.28 -3.10
C GLY A 10 2.49 12.57 -3.90
N SER A 11 3.58 13.31 -4.06
CA SER A 11 3.60 14.60 -4.77
C SER A 11 4.50 14.53 -5.99
N ALA A 12 4.18 15.34 -7.00
CA ALA A 12 5.00 15.49 -8.19
C ALA A 12 6.39 16.07 -7.89
N GLU A 13 6.59 16.72 -6.72
CA GLU A 13 7.90 17.18 -6.29
C GLU A 13 8.85 16.01 -6.02
N LYS A 14 8.36 14.95 -5.37
CA LYS A 14 9.19 13.78 -5.07
C LYS A 14 9.25 12.80 -6.24
N HIS A 15 8.12 12.55 -6.90
CA HIS A 15 8.02 11.64 -8.05
C HIS A 15 7.31 12.35 -9.20
N PRO A 16 8.04 13.12 -10.03
CA PRO A 16 7.45 13.90 -11.12
C PRO A 16 6.88 13.04 -12.24
N ASP A 17 7.40 11.82 -12.40
CA ASP A 17 6.98 10.88 -13.44
C ASP A 17 5.80 9.98 -12.99
N THR A 18 5.31 10.15 -11.77
CA THR A 18 4.18 9.38 -11.24
C THR A 18 2.92 10.23 -11.25
N ASP A 19 1.94 9.81 -12.05
CA ASP A 19 0.56 10.32 -11.92
C ASP A 19 -0.10 9.66 -10.72
N HIS A 20 0.14 10.32 -9.60
CA HIS A 20 -0.38 9.99 -8.31
C HIS A 20 -1.91 9.85 -8.37
N ASP A 21 -2.64 10.83 -8.89
CA ASP A 21 -4.11 10.85 -8.80
C ASP A 21 -4.72 9.75 -9.65
N ALA A 22 -4.21 9.53 -10.87
CA ALA A 22 -4.58 8.38 -11.68
C ALA A 22 -4.31 7.06 -10.96
N GLN A 23 -3.18 6.93 -10.25
CA GLN A 23 -2.87 5.75 -9.47
C GLN A 23 -3.87 5.51 -8.32
N LEU A 24 -4.29 6.57 -7.62
CA LEU A 24 -5.28 6.45 -6.54
C LEU A 24 -6.63 5.99 -7.09
N GLU A 25 -7.05 6.52 -8.23
CA GLU A 25 -8.27 6.09 -8.92
C GLU A 25 -8.15 4.65 -9.44
N ALA A 26 -7.00 4.26 -9.99
CA ALA A 26 -6.73 2.89 -10.40
C ALA A 26 -6.82 1.92 -9.21
N ILE A 27 -6.24 2.26 -8.05
CA ILE A 27 -6.35 1.47 -6.83
C ILE A 27 -7.82 1.34 -6.40
N ARG A 28 -8.55 2.46 -6.33
CA ARG A 28 -9.97 2.47 -5.95
C ARG A 28 -10.82 1.62 -6.90
N GLY A 29 -10.59 1.72 -8.20
CA GLY A 29 -11.26 0.92 -9.22
C GLY A 29 -10.94 -0.56 -9.11
N ALA A 30 -9.65 -0.91 -8.93
CA ALA A 30 -9.20 -2.30 -8.87
C ALA A 30 -9.77 -3.05 -7.65
N VAL A 31 -9.75 -2.40 -6.48
CA VAL A 31 -10.28 -3.02 -5.25
C VAL A 31 -11.80 -2.89 -5.13
N GLY A 32 -12.39 -1.86 -5.75
CA GLY A 32 -13.82 -1.56 -5.70
C GLY A 32 -14.38 -1.48 -4.28
N ASP A 33 -15.66 -1.80 -4.13
CA ASP A 33 -16.35 -1.79 -2.83
C ASP A 33 -15.91 -2.94 -1.89
N ARG A 34 -15.10 -3.89 -2.39
CA ARG A 34 -14.62 -5.04 -1.60
C ARG A 34 -13.67 -4.60 -0.49
N HIS A 35 -12.91 -3.52 -0.71
CA HIS A 35 -11.95 -3.02 0.25
C HIS A 35 -12.02 -1.50 0.40
N ARG A 36 -12.14 -1.05 1.64
CA ARG A 36 -12.04 0.38 1.95
C ARG A 36 -10.61 0.89 1.71
N VAL A 37 -10.48 1.89 0.84
CA VAL A 37 -9.26 2.69 0.65
C VAL A 37 -9.35 3.94 1.54
N ARG A 38 -8.32 4.19 2.35
CA ARG A 38 -8.18 5.42 3.14
C ARG A 38 -6.94 6.15 2.68
N VAL A 39 -7.06 7.46 2.50
CA VAL A 39 -5.92 8.34 2.28
C VAL A 39 -5.49 8.91 3.63
N SER A 40 -4.19 8.89 3.89
CA SER A 40 -3.55 9.53 5.04
C SER A 40 -2.59 10.57 4.52
N GLU A 41 -2.63 11.78 5.08
CA GLU A 41 -1.72 12.86 4.66
C GLU A 41 -0.24 12.49 4.89
N CYS A 42 0.06 11.75 5.96
CA CYS A 42 1.41 11.28 6.23
C CYS A 42 1.39 9.96 7.00
N LEU A 43 2.33 9.06 6.69
CA LEU A 43 2.63 7.85 7.48
C LEU A 43 4.02 7.89 8.12
N ARG A 44 4.69 9.05 8.07
CA ARG A 44 5.99 9.34 8.71
C ARG A 44 7.16 8.46 8.29
N VAL A 45 7.07 7.84 7.11
CA VAL A 45 8.18 7.09 6.51
C VAL A 45 8.39 7.60 5.09
N CYS A 46 8.74 8.88 4.99
CA CYS A 46 8.79 9.58 3.71
C CYS A 46 9.81 8.93 2.77
N GLU A 47 10.88 8.35 3.30
CA GLU A 47 11.98 7.68 2.60
C GLU A 47 11.50 6.53 1.73
N ARG A 48 10.45 5.82 2.16
CA ARG A 48 9.92 4.65 1.47
C ARG A 48 8.90 4.94 0.38
N SER A 49 8.55 6.21 0.13
CA SER A 49 7.74 6.67 -1.02
C SER A 49 6.37 6.00 -1.21
N ASN A 50 5.33 6.79 -1.46
CA ASN A 50 3.97 6.31 -1.77
C ASN A 50 3.54 5.08 -0.92
N VAL A 51 3.68 5.20 0.40
CA VAL A 51 3.53 4.06 1.32
C VAL A 51 2.10 3.54 1.29
N VAL A 52 1.94 2.23 1.09
CA VAL A 52 0.66 1.51 1.18
C VAL A 52 0.68 0.57 2.38
N VAL A 53 -0.32 0.69 3.24
CA VAL A 53 -0.56 -0.22 4.36
C VAL A 53 -1.70 -1.15 4.00
N VAL A 54 -1.37 -2.43 3.82
CA VAL A 54 -2.33 -3.50 3.55
C VAL A 54 -2.79 -4.08 4.88
N HIS A 55 -4.09 -3.97 5.15
CA HIS A 55 -4.68 -4.44 6.41
C HIS A 55 -5.19 -5.88 6.21
N PRO A 56 -4.96 -6.79 7.18
CA PRO A 56 -5.63 -8.08 7.17
C PRO A 56 -7.14 -7.91 7.32
N THR A 57 -7.90 -8.92 6.89
CA THR A 57 -9.33 -9.00 7.19
C THR A 57 -9.55 -9.08 8.71
N PRO A 58 -10.74 -8.71 9.23
CA PRO A 58 -11.02 -8.82 10.66
C PRO A 58 -10.83 -10.24 11.21
N ALA A 59 -11.15 -11.27 10.43
CA ALA A 59 -10.94 -12.66 10.80
C ALA A 59 -9.45 -13.02 10.87
N ALA A 60 -8.68 -12.69 9.83
CA ALA A 60 -7.24 -12.92 9.80
C ALA A 60 -6.52 -12.17 10.94
N ARG A 61 -6.92 -10.92 11.22
CA ARG A 61 -6.38 -10.15 12.35
C ARG A 61 -6.61 -10.85 13.69
N ARG A 62 -7.82 -11.38 13.93
CA ARG A 62 -8.13 -12.16 15.15
C ARG A 62 -7.32 -13.45 15.24
N ALA A 63 -6.99 -14.06 14.11
CA ALA A 63 -6.12 -15.22 14.02
C ALA A 63 -4.62 -14.88 14.16
N GLY A 64 -4.26 -13.61 14.37
CA GLY A 64 -2.87 -13.19 14.61
C GLY A 64 -2.17 -12.55 13.41
N ALA A 65 -2.84 -12.42 12.26
CA ALA A 65 -2.28 -11.70 11.12
C ALA A 65 -1.96 -10.24 11.49
N ARG A 66 -0.91 -9.69 10.86
CA ARG A 66 -0.50 -8.30 11.00
C ARG A 66 -0.67 -7.58 9.66
N LEU A 67 -0.74 -6.26 9.74
CA LEU A 67 -0.68 -5.41 8.56
C LEU A 67 0.71 -5.50 7.92
N VAL A 68 0.78 -5.19 6.64
CA VAL A 68 2.02 -5.15 5.88
C VAL A 68 2.20 -3.74 5.32
N HIS A 69 3.41 -3.21 5.46
CA HIS A 69 3.81 -1.93 4.92
C HIS A 69 4.57 -2.14 3.63
N LEU A 70 4.12 -1.47 2.57
CA LEU A 70 4.75 -1.46 1.26
C LEU A 70 5.22 -0.05 0.95
N GLY A 71 6.46 0.08 0.50
CA GLY A 71 7.03 1.31 -0.05
C GLY A 71 7.23 1.21 -1.55
N ASP A 72 7.55 2.31 -2.19
CA ASP A 72 7.95 2.41 -3.59
C ASP A 72 6.92 1.77 -4.54
N VAL A 73 5.63 1.88 -4.21
CA VAL A 73 4.51 1.46 -5.06
C VAL A 73 4.26 2.55 -6.10
N LEU A 74 5.09 2.61 -7.15
CA LEU A 74 5.14 3.79 -8.04
C LEU A 74 4.60 3.53 -9.46
N ASP A 75 4.22 2.29 -9.78
CA ASP A 75 3.73 1.92 -11.10
C ASP A 75 2.48 1.04 -11.05
N ASP A 76 1.81 0.92 -12.19
CA ASP A 76 0.56 0.18 -12.34
C ASP A 76 0.72 -1.33 -12.13
N THR A 77 1.92 -1.88 -12.35
CA THR A 77 2.20 -3.30 -12.12
C THR A 77 2.15 -3.60 -10.64
N LEU A 78 2.78 -2.77 -9.81
CA LEU A 78 2.75 -2.89 -8.36
C LEU A 78 1.34 -2.66 -7.80
N VAL A 79 0.61 -1.69 -8.35
CA VAL A 79 -0.81 -1.47 -8.00
C VAL A 79 -1.66 -2.72 -8.30
N GLY A 80 -1.52 -3.29 -9.49
CA GLY A 80 -2.21 -4.52 -9.88
C GLY A 80 -1.88 -5.68 -8.95
N ALA A 81 -0.61 -5.83 -8.57
CA ALA A 81 -0.17 -6.86 -7.63
C ALA A 81 -0.80 -6.68 -6.23
N VAL A 82 -0.92 -5.44 -5.73
CA VAL A 82 -1.60 -5.15 -4.45
C VAL A 82 -3.09 -5.51 -4.53
N ALA A 83 -3.76 -5.17 -5.62
CA ALA A 83 -5.18 -5.49 -5.81
C ALA A 83 -5.41 -7.01 -5.89
N ALA A 84 -4.61 -7.72 -6.69
CA ALA A 84 -4.68 -9.18 -6.79
C ALA A 84 -4.40 -9.86 -5.44
N TRP A 85 -3.47 -9.33 -4.65
CA TRP A 85 -3.18 -9.86 -3.32
C TRP A 85 -4.34 -9.69 -2.34
N LEU A 86 -5.01 -8.54 -2.39
CA LEU A 86 -6.21 -8.28 -1.59
C LEU A 86 -7.35 -9.22 -1.97
N ASP A 87 -7.57 -9.46 -3.27
CA ASP A 87 -8.57 -10.40 -3.76
C ASP A 87 -8.24 -11.86 -3.34
N ALA A 88 -6.96 -12.21 -3.22
CA ALA A 88 -6.51 -13.48 -2.64
C ALA A 88 -6.66 -13.56 -1.10
N GLY A 89 -7.15 -12.50 -0.45
CA GLY A 89 -7.40 -12.44 1.00
C GLY A 89 -6.36 -11.64 1.80
N GLY A 90 -5.27 -11.21 1.15
CA GLY A 90 -4.26 -10.34 1.73
C GLY A 90 -3.48 -10.93 2.91
N PRO A 91 -2.91 -10.07 3.79
CA PRO A 91 -2.06 -10.49 4.90
C PRO A 91 -2.70 -11.54 5.80
N GLY A 92 -1.97 -12.62 6.03
CA GLY A 92 -2.38 -13.75 6.88
C GLY A 92 -3.28 -14.79 6.20
N LEU A 93 -3.74 -14.55 4.96
CA LEU A 93 -4.45 -15.55 4.15
C LEU A 93 -3.71 -15.88 2.86
N ALA A 94 -3.07 -14.89 2.23
CA ALA A 94 -2.22 -15.07 1.06
C ALA A 94 -0.79 -14.57 1.37
N ALA A 95 0.21 -15.29 0.88
CA ALA A 95 1.60 -14.85 0.92
C ALA A 95 1.78 -13.54 0.12
N VAL A 96 2.78 -12.74 0.48
CA VAL A 96 3.15 -11.56 -0.29
C VAL A 96 3.57 -12.01 -1.69
N PRO A 97 2.96 -11.46 -2.77
CA PRO A 97 3.37 -11.77 -4.14
C PRO A 97 4.82 -11.37 -4.42
N GLU A 98 5.48 -12.09 -5.32
CA GLU A 98 6.88 -11.84 -5.68
C GLU A 98 7.16 -10.37 -6.05
N PRO A 99 6.34 -9.68 -6.89
CA PRO A 99 6.57 -8.27 -7.23
C PRO A 99 6.54 -7.30 -6.04
N LEU A 100 5.90 -7.69 -4.93
CA LEU A 100 5.77 -6.87 -3.73
C LEU A 100 6.82 -7.19 -2.67
N THR A 101 7.61 -8.25 -2.83
CA THR A 101 8.53 -8.73 -1.79
C THR A 101 9.54 -7.66 -1.38
N GLU A 102 10.19 -7.02 -2.36
CA GLU A 102 11.17 -5.96 -2.12
C GLU A 102 10.54 -4.63 -1.65
N ARG A 103 9.22 -4.52 -1.77
CA ARG A 103 8.47 -3.35 -1.32
C ARG A 103 8.14 -3.43 0.16
N VAL A 104 8.12 -4.64 0.74
CA VAL A 104 7.85 -4.85 2.17
C VAL A 104 8.96 -4.22 3.00
N PHE A 105 8.57 -3.42 4.00
CA PHE A 105 9.50 -2.87 4.97
C PHE A 105 8.89 -2.86 6.38
N ASN A 106 9.74 -2.73 7.40
CA ASN A 106 9.30 -2.50 8.76
C ASN A 106 9.38 -1.00 9.07
N PRO A 107 8.26 -0.31 9.40
CA PRO A 107 8.29 1.13 9.68
C PRO A 107 9.14 1.48 10.91
N ALA A 108 9.40 0.54 11.83
CA ALA A 108 10.27 0.78 12.97
C ALA A 108 11.72 1.03 12.57
N ASP A 109 12.14 0.61 11.37
CA ASP A 109 13.49 0.86 10.85
C ASP A 109 13.67 2.34 10.41
N TYR A 110 12.59 3.13 10.44
CA TYR A 110 12.52 4.54 10.06
C TYR A 110 11.96 5.42 11.19
N ALA A 111 11.81 4.86 12.39
CA ALA A 111 11.38 5.61 13.56
C ALA A 111 12.61 6.24 14.23
N ASP A 112 12.89 7.49 13.87
CA ASP A 112 13.76 8.39 14.66
C ASP A 112 13.11 8.77 16.00
#